data_AF-A0A1B0BVW6-F1
#
_entry.id   AF-A0A1B0BVW6-F1
#
_cell.length_a   1.000
_cell.length_b   1.000
_cell.length_c   1.000
_cell.angle_alpha   90.00
_cell.angle_beta   90.00
_cell.angle_gamma   90.00
#
_symmetry.space_group_name_H-M   'P 1'
#
loop_
_entity.id
_entity.type
_entity.pdbx_description
1 polymer ?
#
loop_
_entity_poly.entity_id
_entity_poly.type
_entity_poly.pdbx_seq_one_letter_code
_entity_poly.pdbx_strand_id
1 'polypeptide(L)'
;MKYIALNASADEFLPYFSLGGCMEGLNNLLRSLYGISLQNTIMEPGEAWHSDISKLSVAHEKEGLLGYIYCDFFECENKPNQDCHFTTRGGKLMPDGSYKLLIVIVMLNLWQPRWTGSTLLTPSCVDNLFHEMNHGMHSMFARTEYQHVTVNVSVPTLPKYNKIEELIKV
;
A
#
# COMPACT_ATOMS: atom_id res chain seq x y z
N MET A 1 9.68 16.03 33.27
CA MET A 1 8.42 16.04 32.48
C MET A 1 7.86 14.62 32.56
N LYS A 2 6.78 14.41 33.32
CA LYS A 2 6.18 13.07 33.53
C LYS A 2 5.37 12.73 32.27
N TYR A 3 5.71 11.62 31.60
CA TYR A 3 4.83 11.03 30.61
C TYR A 3 3.54 10.60 31.33
N ILE A 4 2.46 11.32 31.10
CA ILE A 4 1.12 10.83 31.40
C ILE A 4 0.86 9.79 30.31
N ALA A 5 1.27 8.56 30.54
CA ALA A 5 0.81 7.44 29.75
C ALA A 5 -0.71 7.42 29.92
N LEU A 6 -1.45 7.67 28.83
CA LEU A 6 -2.89 7.46 28.82
C LEU A 6 -3.12 6.02 29.27
N ASN A 7 -3.70 5.83 30.46
CA ASN A 7 -3.97 4.52 31.05
C ASN A 7 -5.19 3.85 30.38
N ALA A 8 -5.32 4.03 29.07
CA ALA A 8 -6.38 3.48 28.24
C ALA A 8 -5.89 2.16 27.66
N SER A 9 -6.71 1.12 27.78
CA SER A 9 -6.43 -0.16 27.13
C SER A 9 -6.49 0.02 25.61
N ALA A 10 -5.64 -0.69 24.85
CA ALA A 10 -5.62 -0.61 23.39
C ALA A 10 -6.99 -0.90 22.76
N ASP A 11 -7.82 -1.68 23.44
CA ASP A 11 -9.17 -2.06 23.03
C ASP A 11 -10.16 -0.88 23.03
N GLU A 12 -9.94 0.14 23.85
CA GLU A 12 -10.80 1.34 23.89
C GLU A 12 -10.74 2.15 22.59
N PHE A 13 -9.66 1.99 21.82
CA PHE A 13 -9.44 2.71 20.57
C PHE A 13 -9.96 1.97 19.33
N LEU A 14 -10.14 0.65 19.42
CA LEU A 14 -10.57 -0.19 18.29
C LEU A 14 -11.80 0.33 17.55
N PRO A 15 -12.87 0.81 18.22
CA PRO A 15 -14.08 1.27 17.53
C PRO A 15 -13.85 2.48 16.61
N TYR A 16 -12.77 3.24 16.82
CA TYR A 16 -12.46 4.44 16.06
C TYR A 16 -11.55 4.18 14.85
N PHE A 17 -10.84 3.06 14.85
CA PHE A 17 -9.83 2.74 13.83
C PHE A 17 -10.28 1.60 12.92
N SER A 18 -11.36 1.81 12.17
CA SER A 18 -11.67 0.91 11.06
C SER A 18 -10.64 1.07 9.93
N LEU A 19 -10.26 -0.02 9.26
CA LEU A 19 -9.34 -0.01 8.12
C LEU A 19 -9.78 0.99 7.04
N GLY A 20 -11.07 0.99 6.70
CA GLY A 20 -11.64 1.95 5.74
C GLY A 20 -11.49 3.40 6.21
N GLY A 21 -11.77 3.68 7.49
CA GLY A 21 -11.57 5.01 8.08
C GLY A 21 -10.11 5.44 8.09
N CYS A 22 -9.18 4.53 8.41
CA CYS A 22 -7.74 4.79 8.36
C CYS A 22 -7.26 5.07 6.92
N MET A 23 -7.73 4.31 5.94
CA MET A 23 -7.41 4.53 4.53
C MET A 23 -7.95 5.86 4.00
N GLU A 24 -9.18 6.23 4.40
CA GLU A 24 -9.76 7.54 4.07
C GLU A 24 -8.96 8.68 4.73
N GLY A 25 -8.57 8.52 6.00
CA GLY A 25 -7.70 9.46 6.70
C GLY A 25 -6.36 9.64 5.98
N LEU A 26 -5.72 8.53 5.56
CA LEU A 26 -4.48 8.55 4.79
C LEU A 26 -4.67 9.27 3.44
N ASN A 27 -5.73 8.97 2.70
CA ASN A 27 -6.05 9.65 1.44
C ASN A 27 -6.21 11.17 1.64
N ASN A 28 -6.92 11.59 2.69
CA ASN A 28 -7.11 13.00 2.99
C ASN A 28 -5.80 13.72 3.34
N LEU A 29 -4.91 13.06 4.08
CA LEU A 29 -3.58 13.59 4.39
C LEU A 29 -2.72 13.74 3.12
N LEU A 30 -2.65 12.70 2.28
CA LEU A 30 -1.89 12.73 1.03
C LEU A 30 -2.42 13.79 0.06
N ARG A 31 -3.74 13.96 0.02
CA ARG A 31 -4.38 14.98 -0.81
C ARG A 31 -4.06 16.38 -0.30
N SER A 32 -4.12 16.60 1.01
CA SER A 32 -3.88 17.92 1.59
C SER A 32 -2.41 18.33 1.55
N LEU A 33 -1.48 17.40 1.72
CA LEU A 33 -0.04 17.69 1.81
C LEU A 33 0.64 17.68 0.44
N TYR A 34 0.22 16.77 -0.45
CA TYR A 34 0.94 16.47 -1.68
C TYR A 34 0.06 16.53 -2.93
N GLY A 35 -1.22 16.86 -2.83
CA GLY A 35 -2.13 16.86 -3.98
C GLY A 35 -2.36 15.46 -4.57
N ILE A 36 -2.14 14.40 -3.79
CA ILE A 36 -2.31 13.01 -4.23
C ILE A 36 -3.66 12.45 -3.79
N SER A 37 -4.30 11.70 -4.68
CA SER A 37 -5.50 10.92 -4.40
C SER A 37 -5.23 9.43 -4.56
N LEU A 38 -5.75 8.65 -3.62
CA LEU A 38 -5.82 7.19 -3.67
C LEU A 38 -7.22 6.77 -4.09
N GLN A 39 -7.35 5.97 -5.15
CA GLN A 39 -8.66 5.54 -5.65
C GLN A 39 -8.71 4.03 -5.88
N ASN A 40 -9.71 3.37 -5.31
CA ASN A 40 -9.99 1.96 -5.60
C ASN A 40 -10.18 1.75 -7.10
N THR A 41 -9.42 0.83 -7.67
CA THR A 41 -9.39 0.53 -9.09
C THR A 41 -9.70 -0.96 -9.28
N ILE A 42 -10.50 -1.25 -10.31
CA ILE A 42 -10.85 -2.64 -10.64
C ILE A 42 -9.59 -3.34 -11.18
N MET A 43 -9.37 -4.56 -10.73
CA MET A 43 -8.32 -5.45 -11.24
C MET A 43 -8.82 -6.21 -12.46
N GLU A 44 -7.96 -6.37 -13.46
CA GLU A 44 -8.27 -7.20 -14.62
C GLU A 44 -8.36 -8.68 -14.23
N PRO A 45 -9.11 -9.51 -14.98
CA PRO A 45 -9.20 -10.94 -14.71
C PRO A 45 -7.81 -11.60 -14.67
N GLY A 46 -7.46 -12.16 -13.51
CA GLY A 46 -6.18 -12.84 -13.27
C GLY A 46 -5.05 -11.97 -12.72
N GLU A 47 -5.26 -10.66 -12.55
CA GLU A 47 -4.30 -9.71 -11.98
C GLU A 47 -4.01 -9.96 -10.49
N ALA A 48 -5.00 -10.44 -9.75
CA ALA A 48 -4.88 -10.75 -8.33
C ALA A 48 -4.34 -12.16 -8.08
N TRP A 49 -3.49 -12.31 -7.07
CA TRP A 49 -3.02 -13.60 -6.56
C TRP A 49 -3.84 -14.12 -5.38
N HIS A 50 -4.71 -13.28 -4.81
CA HIS A 50 -5.65 -13.63 -3.75
C HIS A 50 -6.96 -12.84 -3.94
N SER A 51 -8.07 -13.33 -3.41
CA SER A 51 -9.39 -12.67 -3.53
C SER A 51 -9.48 -11.35 -2.76
N ASP A 52 -8.73 -11.22 -1.67
CA ASP A 52 -8.78 -10.04 -0.80
C ASP A 52 -7.79 -8.94 -1.19
N ILE A 53 -7.10 -9.08 -2.33
CA ILE A 53 -6.23 -8.04 -2.85
C ILE A 53 -7.09 -6.87 -3.32
N SER A 54 -6.69 -5.66 -2.95
CA SER A 54 -7.28 -4.42 -3.46
C SER A 54 -6.25 -3.64 -4.25
N LYS A 55 -6.66 -2.99 -5.32
CA LYS A 55 -5.79 -2.15 -6.14
C LYS A 55 -6.18 -0.69 -5.98
N LEU A 56 -5.21 0.15 -5.68
CA LEU A 56 -5.34 1.59 -5.61
C LEU A 56 -4.58 2.22 -6.76
N SER A 57 -5.22 3.13 -7.49
CA SER A 57 -4.50 4.08 -8.34
C SER A 57 -4.04 5.27 -7.49
N VAL A 58 -2.84 5.74 -7.77
CA VAL A 58 -2.24 6.91 -7.11
C VAL A 58 -2.11 8.00 -8.15
N ALA A 59 -2.88 9.07 -7.99
CA ALA A 59 -2.94 10.16 -8.96
C ALA A 59 -2.63 11.50 -8.30
N HIS A 60 -1.75 12.28 -8.94
CA HIS A 60 -1.45 13.65 -8.56
C HIS A 60 -2.33 14.61 -9.35
N GLU A 61 -2.79 15.69 -8.71
CA GLU A 61 -3.70 16.68 -9.31
C GLU A 61 -3.19 17.32 -10.62
N LYS A 62 -1.86 17.46 -10.78
CA LYS A 62 -1.26 18.10 -11.97
C LYS A 62 -0.53 17.12 -12.88
N GLU A 63 0.08 16.09 -12.31
CA GLU A 63 0.94 15.15 -13.04
C GLU A 63 0.18 13.90 -13.52
N GLY A 64 -1.08 13.76 -13.12
CA GLY A 64 -1.92 12.62 -13.47
C GLY A 64 -1.51 11.36 -12.72
N LEU A 65 -1.69 10.21 -13.35
CA LEU A 65 -1.45 8.90 -12.74
C LEU A 65 0.05 8.70 -12.47
N LEU A 66 0.38 8.42 -11.21
CA LEU A 66 1.74 8.15 -10.76
C LEU A 66 2.04 6.64 -10.77
N GLY A 67 1.06 5.82 -10.43
CA GLY A 67 1.24 4.38 -10.32
C GLY A 67 0.08 3.67 -9.64
N TYR A 68 0.33 2.41 -9.27
CA TYR A 68 -0.63 1.56 -8.56
C TYR A 68 -0.03 0.97 -7.30
N ILE A 69 -0.85 0.89 -6.24
CA ILE A 69 -0.54 0.16 -5.01
C ILE A 69 -1.48 -1.05 -4.95
N TYR A 70 -0.92 -2.23 -4.79
CA TYR A 70 -1.68 -3.43 -4.45
C TYR A 70 -1.61 -3.65 -2.94
N CYS A 71 -2.78 -3.72 -2.32
CA CYS A 71 -2.95 -3.89 -0.88
C CYS A 71 -3.23 -5.36 -0.57
N ASP A 72 -2.25 -6.03 0.03
CA ASP A 72 -2.35 -7.39 0.55
C ASP A 72 -2.41 -7.31 2.08
N PHE A 73 -3.56 -6.92 2.61
CA PHE A 73 -3.68 -6.53 4.03
C PHE A 73 -3.95 -7.68 4.99
N PHE A 74 -4.58 -8.77 4.53
CA PHE A 74 -5.09 -9.80 5.42
C PHE A 74 -4.14 -10.98 5.57
N GLU A 75 -4.14 -11.61 6.74
CA GLU A 75 -3.47 -12.88 6.94
C GLU A 75 -4.07 -13.96 6.03
N CYS A 76 -3.21 -14.79 5.41
CA CYS A 76 -3.64 -15.97 4.67
C CYS A 76 -2.61 -17.10 4.77
N GLU A 77 -3.05 -18.32 4.50
CA GLU A 77 -2.18 -19.49 4.57
C GLU A 77 -0.99 -19.33 3.62
N ASN A 78 0.22 -19.55 4.12
CA ASN A 78 1.49 -19.38 3.39
C ASN A 78 1.90 -17.93 3.07
N LYS A 79 1.32 -16.93 3.75
CA LYS A 79 1.84 -15.56 3.73
C LYS A 79 2.98 -15.37 4.74
N PRO A 80 4.07 -14.66 4.40
CA PRO A 80 5.10 -14.33 5.36
C PRO A 80 4.53 -13.49 6.50
N ASN A 81 4.89 -13.83 7.73
CA ASN A 81 4.51 -13.08 8.92
C ASN A 81 5.43 -11.85 9.11
N GLN A 82 5.43 -10.95 8.13
CA GLN A 82 6.13 -9.67 8.16
C GLN A 82 5.29 -8.62 7.44
N ASP A 83 5.19 -7.43 8.04
CA ASP A 83 4.63 -6.25 7.38
C ASP A 83 5.75 -5.61 6.56
N CYS A 84 5.47 -5.29 5.30
CA CYS A 84 6.48 -4.79 4.37
C CYS A 84 5.85 -4.22 3.10
N HIS A 85 6.62 -3.38 2.41
CA HIS A 85 6.32 -2.90 1.07
C HIS A 85 7.35 -3.45 0.06
N PHE A 86 6.92 -3.65 -1.18
CA PHE A 86 7.78 -4.08 -2.26
C PHE A 86 7.52 -3.26 -3.52
N THR A 87 8.61 -2.83 -4.17
CA THR A 87 8.52 -2.17 -5.47
C THR A 87 8.71 -3.24 -6.54
N THR A 88 7.61 -3.68 -7.17
CA THR A 88 7.67 -4.67 -8.26
C THR A 88 8.13 -4.04 -9.57
N ARG A 89 7.78 -2.77 -9.77
CA ARG A 89 8.15 -2.02 -10.99
C ARG A 89 8.60 -0.62 -10.62
N GLY A 90 9.90 -0.41 -10.69
CA GLY A 90 10.52 0.91 -10.54
C GLY A 90 10.12 1.86 -11.66
N GLY A 91 9.95 3.13 -11.30
CA GLY A 91 9.61 4.19 -12.23
C GLY A 91 10.81 4.51 -13.09
N LYS A 92 10.58 4.74 -14.38
CA LYS A 92 11.65 5.07 -15.32
C LYS A 92 11.12 5.90 -16.47
N LEU A 93 11.88 6.92 -16.86
CA LEU A 93 11.66 7.60 -18.13
C LEU A 93 12.06 6.66 -19.28
N MET A 94 11.10 6.38 -20.15
CA MET A 94 11.28 5.54 -21.32
C MET A 94 11.91 6.37 -22.45
N PRO A 95 12.61 5.73 -23.42
CA PRO A 95 13.25 6.45 -24.53
C PRO A 95 12.29 7.26 -25.41
N ASP A 96 11.00 6.93 -25.39
CA ASP A 96 9.93 7.64 -26.10
C ASP A 96 9.42 8.88 -25.34
N GLY A 97 9.97 9.19 -24.17
CA GLY A 97 9.55 10.30 -23.31
C GLY A 97 8.38 9.97 -22.39
N SER A 98 7.81 8.76 -22.45
CA SER A 98 6.76 8.33 -21.52
C SER A 98 7.36 7.90 -20.17
N TYR A 99 6.60 8.02 -19.09
CA TYR A 99 7.03 7.56 -17.77
C TYR A 99 6.40 6.20 -17.47
N LYS A 100 7.23 5.21 -17.13
CA LYS A 100 6.77 3.89 -16.71
C LYS A 100 6.14 3.98 -15.32
N LEU A 101 4.84 3.68 -15.23
CA LEU A 101 4.08 3.77 -13.98
C LEU A 101 4.65 2.84 -12.90
N LEU A 102 4.80 3.36 -11.69
CA LEU A 102 5.29 2.59 -10.54
C LEU A 102 4.26 1.55 -10.10
N ILE A 103 4.72 0.37 -9.70
CA ILE A 103 3.86 -0.62 -9.05
C ILE A 103 4.49 -1.00 -7.71
N VAL A 104 3.71 -0.82 -6.65
CA VAL A 104 4.07 -1.15 -5.28
C VAL A 104 3.08 -2.15 -4.72
N ILE A 105 3.56 -3.08 -3.91
CA ILE A 105 2.72 -3.95 -3.09
C ILE A 105 2.94 -3.54 -1.64
N VAL A 106 1.86 -3.29 -0.91
CA VAL A 106 1.88 -3.10 0.54
C VAL A 106 1.27 -4.35 1.16
N MET A 107 2.08 -5.06 1.94
CA MET A 107 1.70 -6.31 2.59
C MET A 107 1.66 -6.11 4.10
N LEU A 108 0.50 -6.39 4.70
CA LEU A 108 0.30 -6.42 6.15
C LEU A 108 -0.30 -7.76 6.56
N ASN A 109 -0.25 -8.07 7.86
CA ASN A 109 -0.90 -9.24 8.43
C ASN A 109 -2.03 -8.84 9.38
N LEU A 110 -3.07 -8.23 8.83
CA LEU A 110 -4.25 -7.83 9.59
C LEU A 110 -5.22 -9.01 9.74
N TRP A 111 -5.87 -9.06 10.90
CA TRP A 111 -6.94 -10.02 11.17
C TRP A 111 -8.19 -9.67 10.37
N GLN A 112 -8.68 -10.63 9.58
CA GLN A 112 -9.93 -10.47 8.85
C GLN A 112 -11.11 -10.82 9.77
N PRO A 113 -12.14 -9.97 9.88
CA PRO A 113 -13.34 -10.31 10.64
C PRO A 113 -14.04 -11.52 10.01
N ARG A 114 -14.38 -12.52 10.82
CA ARG A 114 -15.03 -13.78 10.36
C ARG A 114 -16.47 -13.58 9.85
N TRP A 115 -17.06 -12.40 10.03
CA TRP A 115 -18.46 -12.08 9.74
C TRP A 115 -18.56 -10.70 9.08
N THR A 116 -19.79 -10.25 8.80
CA THR A 116 -20.06 -8.89 8.33
C THR A 116 -19.58 -7.87 9.37
N GLY A 117 -18.48 -7.17 9.09
CA GLY A 117 -17.94 -6.13 9.95
C GLY A 117 -16.70 -5.48 9.34
N SER A 118 -16.42 -4.26 9.76
CA SER A 118 -15.19 -3.57 9.39
C SER A 118 -14.00 -4.18 10.14
N THR A 119 -12.86 -4.32 9.46
CA THR A 119 -11.59 -4.64 10.12
C THR A 119 -11.20 -3.49 11.05
N LEU A 120 -11.13 -3.76 12.35
CA LEU A 120 -10.70 -2.79 13.35
C LEU A 120 -9.21 -2.95 13.63
N LEU A 121 -8.50 -1.84 13.70
CA LEU A 121 -7.06 -1.78 13.85
C LEU A 121 -6.70 -1.34 15.26
N THR A 122 -5.79 -2.06 15.89
CA THR A 122 -5.11 -1.54 17.09
C THR A 122 -4.26 -0.33 16.68
N PRO A 123 -3.91 0.57 17.61
CA PRO A 123 -3.01 1.68 17.31
C PRO A 123 -1.71 1.25 16.62
N SER A 124 -1.12 0.13 17.04
CA SER A 124 0.09 -0.42 16.39
C SER A 124 -0.14 -0.87 14.94
N CYS A 125 -1.32 -1.44 14.63
CA CYS A 125 -1.68 -1.77 13.25
C CYS A 125 -1.88 -0.52 12.40
N VAL A 126 -2.41 0.57 12.97
CA VAL A 126 -2.51 1.86 12.28
C VAL A 126 -1.12 2.41 11.99
N ASP A 127 -0.21 2.41 12.96
CA ASP A 127 1.16 2.85 12.76
C ASP A 127 1.86 2.07 11.64
N ASN A 128 1.74 0.74 11.64
CA ASN A 128 2.31 -0.12 10.58
C ASN A 128 1.69 0.17 9.21
N LEU A 129 0.37 0.34 9.12
CA LEU A 129 -0.30 0.70 7.87
C LEU A 129 0.25 2.01 7.31
N PHE A 130 0.35 3.04 8.14
CA PHE A 130 0.88 4.34 7.72
C PHE A 130 2.37 4.25 7.36
N HIS A 131 3.17 3.47 8.10
CA HIS A 131 4.58 3.26 7.84
C HIS A 131 4.84 2.64 6.47
N GLU A 132 4.20 1.50 6.17
CA GLU A 132 4.40 0.79 4.90
C GLU A 132 3.78 1.53 3.71
N MET A 133 2.62 2.16 3.90
CA MET A 133 2.05 3.03 2.87
C MET A 133 2.98 4.21 2.57
N ASN A 134 3.58 4.84 3.58
CA ASN A 134 4.50 5.94 3.39
C ASN A 134 5.78 5.51 2.65
N HIS A 135 6.28 4.29 2.90
CA HIS A 135 7.38 3.76 2.10
C HIS A 135 7.00 3.59 0.63
N GLY A 136 5.82 3.01 0.36
CA GLY A 136 5.29 2.90 -1.00
C GLY A 136 5.15 4.25 -1.70
N MET A 137 4.67 5.25 -0.97
CA MET A 137 4.55 6.63 -1.45
C MET A 137 5.91 7.29 -1.69
N HIS A 138 6.90 7.02 -0.84
CA HIS A 138 8.27 7.52 -1.02
C HIS A 138 8.84 7.07 -2.37
N SER A 139 8.62 5.81 -2.75
CA SER A 139 9.02 5.30 -4.07
C SER A 139 8.26 5.99 -5.20
N MET A 140 7.00 6.42 -4.99
CA MET A 140 6.21 7.16 -5.99
C MET A 140 6.61 8.63 -6.12
N PHE A 141 7.03 9.27 -5.04
CA PHE A 141 7.56 10.64 -5.07
C PHE A 141 8.95 10.73 -5.67
N ALA A 142 9.77 9.70 -5.51
CA ALA A 142 11.12 9.61 -6.04
C ALA A 142 11.13 9.32 -7.55
N ARG A 143 10.40 10.12 -8.35
CA ARG A 143 10.43 10.08 -9.82
C ARG A 143 11.83 10.40 -10.33
N THR A 144 12.66 9.37 -10.44
CA THR A 144 14.03 9.50 -10.94
C THR A 144 14.09 9.12 -12.42
N GLU A 145 15.04 9.71 -13.15
CA GLU A 145 15.35 9.33 -14.53
C GLU A 145 15.93 7.91 -14.61
N TYR A 146 16.52 7.44 -13.52
CA TYR A 146 17.20 6.16 -13.42
C TYR A 146 16.59 5.25 -12.35
N GLN A 147 16.25 4.03 -12.75
CA GLN A 147 15.66 2.99 -11.89
C GLN A 147 16.56 2.59 -10.70
N HIS A 148 17.88 2.78 -10.81
CA HIS A 148 18.84 2.39 -9.77
C HIS A 148 18.94 3.38 -8.59
N VAL A 149 18.32 4.56 -8.71
CA VAL A 149 18.29 5.59 -7.65
C VAL A 149 16.95 5.55 -6.88
N THR A 150 15.96 4.81 -7.39
CA THR A 150 14.68 4.59 -6.71
C THR A 150 14.88 3.67 -5.52
N VAL A 151 14.23 3.98 -4.38
CA VAL A 151 14.14 3.07 -3.23
C VAL A 151 13.34 1.84 -3.68
N ASN A 152 14.07 0.76 -3.94
CA ASN A 152 13.50 -0.54 -4.32
C ASN A 152 13.73 -1.51 -3.16
N VAL A 153 12.65 -1.90 -2.50
CA VAL A 153 12.66 -3.11 -1.66
C VAL A 153 12.25 -4.27 -2.56
N SER A 154 13.18 -5.22 -2.73
CA SER A 154 13.02 -6.38 -3.60
C SER A 154 11.88 -7.28 -3.12
N VAL A 155 11.05 -7.72 -4.07
CA VAL A 155 9.96 -8.67 -3.82
C VAL A 155 10.53 -9.96 -3.23
N PRO A 156 9.99 -10.48 -2.12
CA PRO A 156 10.38 -11.80 -1.61
C PRO A 156 10.02 -12.82 -2.68
N THR A 157 10.94 -13.75 -2.96
CA THR A 157 10.79 -14.80 -3.98
C THR A 157 9.71 -15.80 -3.56
N LEU A 158 8.46 -15.36 -3.61
CA LEU A 158 7.28 -16.15 -3.26
C LEU A 158 6.47 -16.37 -4.53
N PRO A 159 6.11 -17.62 -4.83
CA PRO A 159 5.42 -17.99 -6.07
C PRO A 159 4.16 -17.18 -6.38
N LYS A 160 3.46 -16.70 -5.34
CA LYS A 160 2.24 -15.90 -5.47
C LYS A 160 2.46 -14.50 -6.07
N TYR A 161 3.62 -13.87 -5.86
CA TYR A 161 3.90 -12.54 -6.39
C TYR A 161 4.54 -12.56 -7.79
N ASN A 162 5.03 -13.71 -8.24
CA ASN A 162 5.63 -13.86 -9.58
C ASN A 162 4.62 -13.63 -10.71
N LYS A 163 3.33 -13.92 -10.46
CA LYS A 163 2.25 -13.74 -11.45
C LYS A 163 2.03 -12.26 -11.82
N ILE A 164 2.31 -11.36 -10.87
CA ILE A 164 2.27 -9.91 -11.07
C ILE A 164 3.39 -9.50 -12.03
N GLU A 165 4.61 -10.05 -11.85
CA GLU A 165 5.72 -9.78 -12.76
C GLU A 165 5.44 -10.24 -14.19
N GLU A 166 4.71 -11.34 -14.38
CA GLU A 166 4.32 -11.85 -15.70
C GLU A 166 3.23 -10.99 -16.37
N LEU A 167 2.22 -10.52 -15.62
CA LEU A 167 1.15 -9.66 -16.14
C LEU A 167 1.61 -8.23 -16.44
N ILE A 168 2.71 -7.81 -15.81
CA ILE A 168 3.34 -6.48 -15.97
C ILE A 168 4.31 -6.41 -17.17
N LYS A 169 4.56 -7.53 -17.87
CA LYS A 169 5.39 -7.57 -19.10
C LYS A 169 4.71 -6.99 -20.35
N VAL A 170 3.49 -6.46 -20.23
CA VAL A 170 2.79 -5.69 -21.27
C VAL A 170 3.10 -4.20 -21.12
#